data_AF-A0A226EEP1-F1
#
_entry.id   AF-A0A226EEP1-F1
#
_cell.length_a   1.000
_cell.length_b   1.000
_cell.length_c   1.000
_cell.angle_alpha   90.00
_cell.angle_beta   90.00
_cell.angle_gamma   90.00
#
_symmetry.space_group_name_H-M   'P 1'
#
loop_
_entity.id
_entity.type
_entity.pdbx_description
1 polymer ?
#
loop_
_entity_poly.entity_id
_entity_poly.type
_entity_poly.pdbx_seq_one_letter_code
_entity_poly.pdbx_strand_id
1 'polypeptide(L)'
;MLHAFDTYSKWMQHFTSPPIKWCLKSRKFLFTVRPRKNFLWYFHTFVGLGFCSAGGAVVILLSQIFDSYPPLTVAHIFLLVVVLCTAGTGFAINLGMILYGRECVEGWNVLLEMHAKLQRRGGRHPPSKKSLVWRILPAFVWALSSYPFVFSLAAIFFKLDPPYHILAILNITHPLPHIFRFYIVCTIPAELCRLLAFIALFSISTPILLRDTLILLIRENSTPVAAIVGRISCTRAISQYRQVQIVMLSMEEFLGYSCFFVQALALLNSILYNFVSLKFYATLPIWFYAIFPSMAVMTLVIIHVLMPGLHVVLDNSKKLL
;
A
#
# COMPACT_ATOMS: atom_id res chain seq x y z
N MET A 1 -5.47 -3.04 -15.11
CA MET A 1 -5.91 -2.62 -13.77
C MET A 1 -6.66 -3.71 -13.05
N LEU A 2 -7.91 -4.00 -13.44
CA LEU A 2 -8.81 -4.91 -12.71
C LEU A 2 -8.20 -6.29 -12.45
N HIS A 3 -7.48 -6.86 -13.42
CA HIS A 3 -6.76 -8.12 -13.25
C HIS A 3 -5.77 -8.11 -12.07
N ALA A 4 -5.05 -7.01 -11.84
CA ALA A 4 -4.11 -6.93 -10.72
C ALA A 4 -4.82 -6.92 -9.37
N PHE A 5 -5.98 -6.25 -9.27
CA PHE A 5 -6.84 -6.32 -8.09
C PHE A 5 -7.47 -7.70 -7.90
N ASP A 6 -7.85 -8.38 -8.99
CA ASP A 6 -8.33 -9.75 -8.94
C ASP A 6 -7.25 -10.70 -8.41
N THR A 7 -5.98 -10.55 -8.86
CA THR A 7 -4.83 -11.26 -8.31
C THR A 7 -4.63 -10.93 -6.83
N TYR A 8 -4.63 -9.66 -6.44
CA TYR A 8 -4.49 -9.25 -5.03
C TYR A 8 -5.55 -9.86 -4.13
N SER A 9 -6.82 -9.85 -4.56
CA SER A 9 -7.92 -10.45 -3.79
C SER A 9 -7.74 -11.96 -3.60
N LYS A 10 -7.32 -12.67 -4.65
CA LYS A 10 -7.09 -14.13 -4.65
C LYS A 10 -5.85 -14.60 -3.89
N TRP A 11 -4.90 -13.72 -3.60
CA TRP A 11 -3.65 -14.13 -2.93
C TRP A 11 -3.51 -13.54 -1.55
N MET A 12 -4.04 -12.35 -1.30
CA MET A 12 -3.74 -11.59 -0.09
C MET A 12 -4.97 -11.23 0.76
N GLN A 13 -6.21 -11.47 0.31
CA GLN A 13 -7.43 -11.13 1.09
C GLN A 13 -8.08 -12.32 1.81
N HIS A 14 -7.40 -13.47 1.89
CA HIS A 14 -7.96 -14.71 2.45
C HIS A 14 -7.88 -14.79 3.98
N PHE A 15 -6.81 -14.29 4.59
CA PHE A 15 -6.51 -14.55 6.01
C PHE A 15 -7.29 -13.65 6.96
N THR A 16 -7.45 -12.37 6.62
CA THR A 16 -8.13 -11.40 7.46
C THR A 16 -9.14 -10.59 6.69
N SER A 17 -9.97 -9.85 7.44
CA SER A 17 -10.96 -8.96 6.87
C SER A 17 -10.59 -7.49 7.08
N PRO A 18 -9.76 -6.89 6.21
CA PRO A 18 -9.53 -5.46 6.26
C PRO A 18 -10.83 -4.68 5.96
N PRO A 19 -10.94 -3.42 6.43
CA PRO A 19 -12.09 -2.56 6.16
C PRO A 19 -12.34 -2.35 4.66
N ILE A 20 -11.28 -2.18 3.88
CA ILE A 20 -11.34 -2.05 2.41
C ILE A 20 -11.02 -3.40 1.78
N LYS A 21 -11.96 -3.93 0.99
CA LYS A 21 -11.81 -5.20 0.25
C LYS A 21 -12.11 -5.05 -1.22
N TRP A 22 -11.43 -5.82 -2.07
CA TRP A 22 -11.77 -5.91 -3.49
C TRP A 22 -12.78 -7.03 -3.67
N CYS A 23 -13.92 -6.75 -4.29
CA CYS A 23 -14.93 -7.77 -4.56
C CYS A 23 -14.79 -8.28 -5.99
N LEU A 24 -14.39 -9.55 -6.15
CA LEU A 24 -14.26 -10.20 -7.47
C LEU A 24 -15.56 -10.19 -8.29
N LYS A 25 -16.71 -10.34 -7.62
CA LYS A 25 -18.02 -10.41 -8.29
C LYS A 25 -18.45 -9.07 -8.87
N SER A 26 -18.35 -8.00 -8.08
CA SER A 26 -18.77 -6.66 -8.51
C SER A 26 -17.65 -5.85 -9.18
N ARG A 27 -16.39 -6.31 -9.08
CA ARG A 27 -15.19 -5.56 -9.50
C ARG A 27 -15.18 -4.13 -8.98
N LYS A 28 -15.52 -3.99 -7.70
CA LYS A 28 -15.58 -2.73 -6.94
C LYS A 28 -14.92 -2.94 -5.58
N PHE A 29 -14.44 -1.86 -4.98
CA PHE A 29 -14.05 -1.89 -3.57
C PHE A 29 -15.29 -1.89 -2.69
N LEU A 30 -15.24 -2.64 -1.58
CA LEU A 30 -16.25 -2.64 -0.54
C LEU A 30 -15.62 -2.14 0.75
N PHE A 31 -16.29 -1.20 1.39
CA PHE A 31 -15.95 -0.77 2.74
C PHE A 31 -16.85 -1.50 3.75
N THR A 32 -16.28 -2.17 4.75
CA THR A 32 -17.04 -2.84 5.79
C THR A 32 -16.31 -2.76 7.12
N VAL A 33 -16.90 -2.04 8.07
CA VAL A 33 -16.48 -1.98 9.47
C VAL A 33 -17.53 -2.72 10.29
N ARG A 34 -17.23 -3.96 10.67
CA ARG A 34 -18.06 -4.76 11.58
C ARG A 34 -17.14 -5.35 12.65
N PRO A 35 -17.27 -4.96 13.94
CA PRO A 35 -16.31 -5.33 14.98
C PRO A 35 -15.97 -6.83 15.01
N ARG A 36 -16.97 -7.70 14.95
CA ARG A 36 -16.77 -9.16 14.95
C ARG A 36 -16.11 -9.70 13.68
N LYS A 37 -16.48 -9.18 12.50
CA LYS A 37 -15.95 -9.66 11.21
C LYS A 37 -14.51 -9.20 10.98
N ASN A 38 -14.18 -8.00 11.46
CA ASN A 38 -12.88 -7.37 11.29
C ASN A 38 -11.97 -7.57 12.52
N PHE A 39 -12.42 -8.30 13.56
CA PHE A 39 -11.69 -8.46 14.83
C PHE A 39 -10.25 -8.91 14.64
N LEU A 40 -10.02 -9.96 13.85
CA LEU A 40 -8.68 -10.50 13.63
C LEU A 40 -7.74 -9.47 12.97
N TRP A 41 -8.28 -8.67 12.05
CA TRP A 41 -7.53 -7.59 11.42
C TRP A 41 -7.22 -6.45 12.39
N TYR A 42 -8.19 -6.07 13.24
CA TYR A 42 -7.95 -5.08 14.31
C TYR A 42 -6.89 -5.59 15.29
N PHE A 43 -6.93 -6.86 15.65
CA PHE A 43 -5.94 -7.49 16.51
C PHE A 43 -4.54 -7.40 15.91
N HIS A 44 -4.36 -7.79 14.64
CA HIS A 44 -3.07 -7.66 13.96
C HIS A 44 -2.61 -6.22 13.85
N THR A 45 -3.52 -5.27 13.65
CA THR A 45 -3.19 -3.85 13.52
C THR A 45 -2.76 -3.26 14.85
N PHE A 46 -3.60 -3.33 15.88
CA PHE A 46 -3.37 -2.67 17.15
C PHE A 46 -2.38 -3.42 18.04
N VAL A 47 -2.59 -4.72 18.23
CA VAL A 47 -1.73 -5.53 19.09
C VAL A 47 -0.45 -5.90 18.33
N GLY A 48 -0.58 -6.33 17.08
CA GLY A 48 0.55 -6.81 16.31
C GLY A 48 1.49 -5.71 15.81
N LEU A 49 1.02 -4.84 14.91
CA LEU A 49 1.83 -3.77 14.32
C LEU A 49 2.12 -2.66 15.33
N GLY A 50 1.10 -2.21 16.06
CA GLY A 50 1.22 -1.16 17.07
C GLY A 50 2.03 -1.60 18.28
N PHE A 51 1.42 -2.41 19.16
CA PHE A 51 2.00 -2.71 20.47
C PHE A 51 3.24 -3.63 20.39
N CYS A 52 3.12 -4.81 19.78
CA CYS A 52 4.18 -5.81 19.77
C CYS A 52 5.37 -5.43 18.87
N SER A 53 5.11 -4.81 17.71
CA SER A 53 6.16 -4.50 16.73
C SER A 53 6.75 -3.11 16.95
N ALA A 54 5.99 -2.04 16.71
CA ALA A 54 6.50 -0.68 16.87
C ALA A 54 6.80 -0.35 18.33
N GLY A 55 5.87 -0.62 19.24
CA GLY A 55 6.06 -0.42 20.68
C GLY A 55 7.21 -1.27 21.24
N GLY A 56 7.26 -2.56 20.87
CA GLY A 56 8.36 -3.45 21.23
C GLY A 56 9.73 -2.93 20.76
N ALA A 57 9.82 -2.46 19.51
CA ALA A 57 11.06 -1.89 18.98
C ALA A 57 11.48 -0.63 19.74
N VAL A 58 10.55 0.27 20.08
CA VAL A 58 10.83 1.45 20.91
C VAL A 58 11.38 1.06 22.27
N VAL A 59 10.74 0.10 22.96
CA VAL A 59 11.20 -0.38 24.27
C VAL A 59 12.62 -0.90 24.19
N ILE A 60 12.93 -1.76 23.20
CA ILE A 60 14.28 -2.32 23.04
C ILE A 60 15.31 -1.23 22.75
N LEU A 61 14.99 -0.29 21.86
CA LEU A 61 15.91 0.82 21.54
C LEU A 61 16.17 1.71 22.76
N LEU A 62 15.14 2.02 23.56
CA LEU A 62 15.31 2.74 24.82
C LEU A 62 16.15 1.94 25.81
N SER A 63 15.94 0.63 25.93
CA SER A 63 16.75 -0.23 26.79
C SER A 63 18.22 -0.28 26.38
N GLN A 64 18.54 -0.10 25.10
CA GLN A 64 19.93 0.07 24.64
C GLN A 64 20.53 1.42 25.04
N ILE A 65 19.74 2.49 25.07
CA ILE A 65 20.21 3.84 25.47
C ILE A 65 20.47 3.91 26.98
N PHE A 66 19.65 3.22 27.78
CA PHE A 66 19.75 3.20 29.24
C PHE A 66 20.55 2.00 29.78
N ASP A 67 21.30 1.29 28.94
CA ASP A 67 22.11 0.11 29.30
C ASP A 67 21.35 -0.95 30.11
N SER A 68 20.03 -1.03 29.95
CA SER A 68 19.14 -1.93 30.69
C SER A 68 18.99 -3.31 30.03
N TYR A 69 19.62 -3.50 28.87
CA TYR A 69 19.61 -4.76 28.11
C TYR A 69 20.99 -5.01 27.51
N PRO A 70 21.43 -6.28 27.35
CA PRO A 70 22.73 -6.58 26.73
C PRO A 70 22.91 -5.87 25.39
N PRO A 71 24.13 -5.42 25.06
CA PRO A 71 24.39 -4.67 23.84
C PRO A 71 24.05 -5.52 22.61
N LEU A 72 23.17 -4.98 21.78
CA LEU A 72 22.81 -5.56 20.49
C LEU A 72 23.88 -5.21 19.45
N THR A 73 24.10 -6.09 18.50
CA THR A 73 24.99 -5.76 17.38
C THR A 73 24.39 -4.61 16.57
N VAL A 74 25.24 -3.78 15.95
CA VAL A 74 24.79 -2.65 15.10
C VAL A 74 23.77 -3.08 14.05
N ALA A 75 23.93 -4.27 13.45
CA ALA A 75 22.97 -4.85 12.51
C ALA A 75 21.55 -5.02 13.08
N HIS A 76 21.43 -5.50 14.32
CA HIS A 76 20.15 -5.69 15.00
C HIS A 76 19.48 -4.36 15.31
N ILE A 77 20.24 -3.38 15.82
CA ILE A 77 19.75 -2.01 16.07
C ILE A 77 19.17 -1.43 14.77
N PHE A 78 19.90 -1.59 13.66
CA PHE A 78 19.45 -1.10 12.37
C PHE A 78 18.16 -1.78 11.89
N LEU A 79 18.07 -3.11 12.01
CA LEU A 79 16.87 -3.86 11.65
C LEU A 79 15.67 -3.49 12.56
N LEU A 80 15.90 -3.19 13.84
CA LEU A 80 14.87 -2.69 14.74
C LEU A 80 14.35 -1.32 14.31
N VAL A 81 15.22 -0.43 13.81
CA VAL A 81 14.80 0.85 13.22
C VAL A 81 13.96 0.63 11.95
N VAL A 82 14.36 -0.29 11.07
CA VAL A 82 13.55 -0.67 9.89
C VAL A 82 12.17 -1.18 10.31
N VAL A 83 12.11 -2.06 11.33
CA VAL A 83 10.86 -2.59 11.88
C VAL A 83 10.01 -1.47 12.46
N LEU A 84 10.60 -0.55 13.23
CA LEU A 84 9.90 0.59 13.82
C LEU A 84 9.26 1.47 12.74
N CYS A 85 10.05 1.90 11.74
CA CYS A 85 9.55 2.74 10.65
C CYS A 85 8.45 2.04 9.86
N THR A 86 8.65 0.76 9.53
CA THR A 86 7.73 0.02 8.67
C THR A 86 6.45 -0.38 9.40
N ALA A 87 6.54 -0.88 10.64
CA ALA A 87 5.39 -1.21 11.47
C ALA A 87 4.61 0.04 11.89
N GLY A 88 5.30 1.13 12.24
CA GLY A 88 4.68 2.41 12.58
C GLY A 88 3.90 3.00 11.41
N THR A 89 4.49 2.99 10.21
CA THR A 89 3.81 3.43 8.98
C THR A 89 2.63 2.51 8.65
N GLY A 90 2.82 1.19 8.76
CA GLY A 90 1.74 0.22 8.55
C GLY A 90 0.58 0.45 9.52
N PHE A 91 0.87 0.71 10.80
CA PHE A 91 -0.13 1.05 11.81
C PHE A 91 -0.88 2.34 11.45
N ALA A 92 -0.15 3.41 11.11
CA ALA A 92 -0.72 4.70 10.72
C ALA A 92 -1.67 4.55 9.52
N ILE A 93 -1.23 3.92 8.42
CA ILE A 93 -2.07 3.73 7.23
C ILE A 93 -3.33 2.90 7.55
N ASN A 94 -3.21 1.84 8.36
CA ASN A 94 -4.39 1.07 8.77
C ASN A 94 -5.36 1.93 9.61
N LEU A 95 -4.86 2.84 10.44
CA LEU A 95 -5.71 3.80 11.15
C LEU A 95 -6.41 4.75 10.17
N GLY A 96 -5.67 5.30 9.20
CA GLY A 96 -6.24 6.09 8.11
C GLY A 96 -7.31 5.35 7.30
N MET A 97 -7.14 4.04 7.08
CA MET A 97 -8.16 3.20 6.43
C MET A 97 -9.45 3.09 7.24
N ILE A 98 -9.38 3.13 8.57
CA ILE A 98 -10.56 3.10 9.43
C ILE A 98 -11.28 4.46 9.38
N LEU A 99 -10.50 5.54 9.45
CA LEU A 99 -11.02 6.91 9.55
C LEU A 99 -11.59 7.44 8.23
N TYR A 100 -10.88 7.25 7.12
CA TYR A 100 -11.15 7.90 5.83
C TYR A 100 -11.45 6.89 4.70
N GLY A 101 -11.50 5.60 5.02
CA GLY A 101 -11.59 4.55 4.01
C GLY A 101 -12.95 4.45 3.33
N ARG A 102 -14.03 4.93 3.95
CA ARG A 102 -15.38 4.86 3.37
C ARG A 102 -15.50 5.79 2.18
N GLU A 103 -15.25 7.07 2.42
CA GLU A 103 -15.34 8.17 1.47
C GLU A 103 -14.40 7.89 0.28
N CYS A 104 -13.19 7.42 0.58
CA CYS A 104 -12.22 7.06 -0.45
C CYS A 104 -12.69 5.89 -1.34
N VAL A 105 -13.28 4.84 -0.76
CA VAL A 105 -13.81 3.70 -1.52
C VAL A 105 -15.00 4.11 -2.39
N GLU A 106 -15.91 4.92 -1.84
CA GLU A 106 -17.06 5.45 -2.57
C GLU A 106 -16.61 6.31 -3.75
N GLY A 107 -15.70 7.26 -3.51
CA GLY A 107 -15.11 8.11 -4.55
C GLY A 107 -14.41 7.30 -5.64
N TRP A 108 -13.56 6.32 -5.26
CA TRP A 108 -12.85 5.49 -6.23
C TRP A 108 -13.81 4.67 -7.10
N ASN A 109 -14.88 4.12 -6.51
CA ASN A 109 -15.89 3.36 -7.24
C ASN A 109 -16.71 4.24 -8.20
N VAL A 110 -17.04 5.47 -7.80
CA VAL A 110 -17.70 6.45 -8.68
C VAL A 110 -16.78 6.82 -9.85
N LEU A 111 -15.50 7.07 -9.58
CA LEU A 111 -14.51 7.36 -10.63
C LEU A 111 -14.40 6.20 -11.63
N LEU A 112 -14.35 4.96 -11.14
CA LEU A 112 -14.33 3.77 -11.99
C LEU A 112 -15.59 3.67 -12.87
N GLU A 113 -16.75 3.98 -12.31
CA GLU A 113 -18.02 3.96 -13.05
C GLU A 113 -18.09 5.07 -14.10
N MET A 114 -17.62 6.28 -13.77
CA MET A 114 -17.51 7.39 -14.71
C MET A 114 -16.59 7.02 -15.89
N HIS A 115 -15.42 6.46 -15.59
CA HIS A 115 -14.49 5.97 -16.61
C HIS A 115 -15.16 4.94 -17.54
N ALA A 116 -15.84 3.94 -16.96
CA ALA A 116 -16.53 2.91 -17.74
C ALA A 116 -17.65 3.49 -18.62
N LYS A 117 -18.42 4.47 -18.13
CA LYS A 117 -19.48 5.15 -18.89
C LYS A 117 -18.91 5.94 -20.06
N LEU A 118 -17.85 6.73 -19.84
CA LEU A 118 -17.18 7.49 -20.88
C LEU A 118 -16.56 6.58 -21.94
N GLN A 119 -15.93 5.49 -21.53
CA GLN A 119 -15.36 4.50 -22.44
C GLN A 119 -16.42 3.87 -23.35
N ARG A 120 -17.64 3.59 -22.83
CA ARG A 120 -18.76 3.07 -23.63
C ARG A 120 -19.27 4.09 -24.66
N ARG A 121 -19.27 5.39 -24.31
CA ARG A 121 -19.72 6.48 -25.20
C ARG A 121 -18.71 6.79 -26.31
N GLY A 122 -17.41 6.77 -26.00
CA GLY A 122 -16.34 7.09 -26.95
C GLY A 122 -16.11 6.07 -28.08
N GLY A 123 -17.01 5.08 -28.25
CA GLY A 123 -16.88 3.99 -29.20
C GLY A 123 -15.86 2.93 -28.78
N ARG A 124 -15.92 1.74 -29.41
CA ARG A 124 -14.92 0.66 -29.21
C ARG A 124 -13.57 1.10 -29.77
N HIS A 125 -12.83 1.92 -29.03
CA HIS A 125 -11.41 2.06 -29.31
C HIS A 125 -10.73 0.72 -29.06
N PRO A 126 -9.80 0.31 -29.95
CA PRO A 126 -8.98 -0.85 -29.68
C PRO A 126 -8.36 -0.66 -28.30
N PRO A 127 -8.41 -1.69 -27.44
CA PRO A 127 -7.91 -1.58 -26.08
C PRO A 127 -6.49 -0.99 -26.15
N SER A 128 -6.30 0.15 -25.48
CA SER A 128 -5.00 0.80 -25.34
C SER A 128 -3.95 -0.29 -25.10
N LYS A 129 -2.92 -0.35 -25.97
CA LYS A 129 -1.87 -1.38 -25.96
C LYS A 129 -1.55 -1.70 -24.49
N LYS A 130 -1.76 -2.96 -24.08
CA LYS A 130 -1.69 -3.40 -22.66
C LYS A 130 -0.48 -2.74 -21.99
N SER A 131 -0.72 -1.70 -21.18
CA SER A 131 0.37 -0.90 -20.62
C SER A 131 1.29 -1.81 -19.82
N LEU A 132 2.60 -1.56 -19.92
CA LEU A 132 3.63 -2.34 -19.21
C LEU A 132 3.34 -2.36 -17.70
N VAL A 133 2.86 -1.23 -17.16
CA VAL A 133 2.43 -1.07 -15.76
C VAL A 133 1.44 -2.17 -15.34
N TRP A 134 0.43 -2.46 -16.15
CA TRP A 134 -0.58 -3.47 -15.81
C TRP A 134 -0.06 -4.90 -15.84
N ARG A 135 1.08 -5.17 -16.50
CA ARG A 135 1.75 -6.47 -16.47
C ARG A 135 2.68 -6.59 -15.26
N ILE A 136 3.30 -5.48 -14.85
CA ILE A 136 4.22 -5.43 -13.71
C ILE A 136 3.45 -5.57 -12.38
N LEU A 137 2.30 -4.91 -12.23
CA LEU A 137 1.56 -4.89 -10.97
C LEU A 137 1.17 -6.28 -10.41
N PRO A 138 0.69 -7.25 -11.21
CA PRO A 138 0.50 -8.62 -10.72
C PRO A 138 1.80 -9.25 -10.20
N ALA A 139 2.94 -9.03 -10.85
CA ALA A 139 4.22 -9.57 -10.39
C ALA A 139 4.62 -8.99 -9.01
N PHE A 140 4.30 -7.73 -8.75
CA PHE A 140 4.47 -7.11 -7.42
C PHE A 140 3.63 -7.80 -6.36
N VAL A 141 2.37 -8.11 -6.66
CA VAL A 141 1.48 -8.85 -5.75
C VAL A 141 2.05 -10.23 -5.44
N TRP A 142 2.54 -10.94 -6.46
CA TRP A 142 3.18 -12.25 -6.29
C TRP A 142 4.42 -12.17 -5.41
N ALA A 143 5.32 -11.21 -5.67
CA ALA A 143 6.52 -11.01 -4.84
C ALA A 143 6.13 -10.75 -3.37
N LEU A 144 5.23 -9.79 -3.12
CA LEU A 144 4.76 -9.45 -1.77
C LEU A 144 3.96 -10.58 -1.11
N SER A 145 3.38 -11.51 -1.85
CA SER A 145 2.73 -12.70 -1.26
C SER A 145 3.73 -13.73 -0.76
N SER A 146 4.95 -13.75 -1.30
CA SER A 146 6.00 -14.71 -0.93
C SER A 146 6.89 -14.22 0.22
N TYR A 147 7.13 -12.90 0.32
CA TYR A 147 8.02 -12.31 1.31
C TYR A 147 7.67 -12.57 2.77
N PRO A 148 6.39 -12.65 3.20
CA PRO A 148 6.05 -12.95 4.58
C PRO A 148 6.72 -14.21 5.11
N PHE A 149 6.76 -15.28 4.31
CA PHE A 149 7.39 -16.54 4.70
C PHE A 149 8.89 -16.35 4.97
N VAL A 150 9.57 -15.62 4.09
CA VAL A 150 11.00 -15.38 4.20
C VAL A 150 11.31 -14.48 5.40
N PHE A 151 10.53 -13.42 5.60
CA PHE A 151 10.67 -12.52 6.76
C PHE A 151 10.41 -13.24 8.08
N SER A 152 9.35 -14.05 8.18
CA SER A 152 9.04 -14.77 9.40
C SER A 152 10.11 -15.83 9.74
N LEU A 153 10.59 -16.58 8.75
CA LEU A 153 11.67 -17.55 8.96
C LEU A 153 12.96 -16.86 9.40
N ALA A 154 13.35 -15.78 8.72
CA ALA A 154 14.52 -15.00 9.12
C ALA A 154 14.36 -14.43 10.53
N ALA A 155 13.21 -13.86 10.85
CA ALA A 155 12.95 -13.27 12.16
C ALA A 155 13.07 -14.30 13.29
N ILE A 156 12.53 -15.51 13.11
CA ILE A 156 12.61 -16.57 14.11
C ILE A 156 14.05 -17.08 14.23
N PHE A 157 14.70 -17.41 13.11
CA PHE A 157 16.01 -18.04 13.09
C PHE A 157 17.12 -17.11 13.62
N PHE A 158 17.10 -15.86 13.18
CA PHE A 158 18.07 -14.83 13.61
C PHE A 158 17.63 -14.07 14.85
N LYS A 159 16.46 -14.38 15.43
CA LYS A 159 15.90 -13.71 16.61
C LYS A 159 15.79 -12.19 16.41
N LEU A 160 15.39 -11.77 15.20
CA LEU A 160 15.27 -10.36 14.82
C LEU A 160 13.94 -9.72 15.26
N ASP A 161 13.02 -10.51 15.80
CA ASP A 161 11.70 -10.02 16.17
C ASP A 161 11.71 -9.33 17.55
N PRO A 162 11.07 -8.15 17.70
CA PRO A 162 10.97 -7.48 19.00
C PRO A 162 10.38 -8.34 20.12
N PRO A 163 9.31 -9.15 19.91
CA PRO A 163 8.75 -9.99 20.96
C PRO A 163 9.75 -10.95 21.61
N TYR A 164 10.73 -11.48 20.87
CA TYR A 164 11.81 -12.30 21.45
C TYR A 164 12.55 -11.56 22.57
N HIS A 165 13.02 -10.35 22.27
CA HIS A 165 13.82 -9.56 23.20
C HIS A 165 12.99 -9.12 24.40
N ILE A 166 11.72 -8.77 24.21
CA ILE A 166 10.81 -8.44 25.31
C ILE A 166 10.61 -9.63 26.25
N LEU A 167 10.37 -10.83 25.72
CA LEU A 167 10.25 -12.03 26.56
C LEU A 167 11.55 -12.34 27.32
N ALA A 168 12.70 -12.10 26.68
CA ALA A 168 14.00 -12.25 27.31
C ALA A 168 14.24 -11.23 28.43
N ILE A 169 13.89 -9.95 28.24
CA ILE A 169 13.97 -8.90 29.27
C ILE A 169 13.13 -9.27 30.49
N LEU A 170 11.91 -9.79 30.26
CA LEU A 170 10.98 -10.15 31.31
C LEU A 170 11.25 -11.52 31.94
N ASN A 171 12.28 -12.25 31.48
CA ASN A 171 12.60 -13.61 31.90
C ASN A 171 11.41 -14.58 31.84
N ILE A 172 10.54 -14.43 30.85
CA ILE A 172 9.34 -15.26 30.70
C ILE A 172 9.73 -16.57 30.00
N THR A 173 9.63 -17.68 30.73
CA THR A 173 9.94 -19.04 30.23
C THR A 173 8.69 -19.86 29.86
N HIS A 174 7.50 -19.33 30.15
CA HIS A 174 6.25 -20.05 29.92
C HIS A 174 6.00 -20.27 28.41
N PRO A 175 5.51 -21.45 27.97
CA PRO A 175 5.35 -21.76 26.54
C PRO A 175 4.28 -20.93 25.83
N LEU A 176 3.20 -20.51 26.53
CA LEU A 176 2.11 -19.75 25.90
C LEU A 176 2.58 -18.43 25.25
N PRO A 177 3.36 -17.55 25.93
CA PRO A 177 3.98 -16.38 25.30
C PRO A 177 4.85 -16.69 24.07
N HIS A 178 5.54 -17.82 24.03
CA HIS A 178 6.34 -18.22 22.86
C HIS A 178 5.47 -18.66 21.68
N ILE A 179 4.36 -19.36 21.94
CA ILE A 179 3.35 -19.69 20.92
C ILE A 179 2.73 -18.40 20.37
N PHE A 180 2.42 -17.45 21.26
CA PHE A 180 1.91 -16.14 20.86
C PHE A 180 2.92 -15.34 20.03
N ARG A 181 4.21 -15.34 20.43
CA ARG A 181 5.30 -14.76 19.63
C ARG A 181 5.33 -15.36 18.23
N PHE A 182 5.32 -16.69 18.11
CA PHE A 182 5.34 -17.37 16.81
C PHE A 182 4.17 -16.91 15.92
N TYR A 183 2.96 -16.84 16.48
CA TYR A 183 1.79 -16.33 15.79
C TYR A 183 1.98 -14.90 15.27
N ILE A 184 2.47 -13.98 16.12
CA ILE A 184 2.71 -12.58 15.73
C ILE A 184 3.79 -12.48 14.65
N VAL A 185 4.91 -13.19 14.80
CA VAL A 185 6.01 -13.17 13.83
C VAL A 185 5.59 -13.70 12.46
N CYS A 186 4.61 -14.61 12.39
CA CYS A 186 4.04 -15.07 11.12
C CYS A 186 3.01 -14.10 10.52
N THR A 187 2.12 -13.53 11.35
CA THR A 187 0.99 -12.74 10.87
C THR A 187 1.37 -11.31 10.48
N ILE A 188 2.33 -10.70 11.17
CA ILE A 188 2.67 -9.28 10.94
C ILE A 188 3.35 -9.01 9.61
N PRO A 189 4.37 -9.77 9.18
CA PRO A 189 4.92 -9.62 7.84
C PRO A 189 3.86 -9.84 6.75
N ALA A 190 2.92 -10.76 6.96
CA ALA A 190 1.84 -11.03 6.03
C ALA A 190 0.88 -9.84 5.89
N GLU A 191 0.42 -9.27 7.01
CA GLU A 191 -0.45 -8.09 7.01
C GLU A 191 0.23 -6.86 6.42
N LEU A 192 1.51 -6.68 6.72
CA LEU A 192 2.30 -5.57 6.20
C LEU A 192 2.50 -5.69 4.69
N CYS A 193 2.86 -6.86 4.18
CA CYS A 193 3.00 -7.07 2.74
C CYS A 193 1.65 -6.92 2.02
N ARG A 194 0.55 -7.40 2.61
CA ARG A 194 -0.82 -7.18 2.10
C ARG A 194 -1.14 -5.69 2.01
N LEU A 195 -0.83 -4.93 3.06
CA LEU A 195 -1.04 -3.48 3.10
C LEU A 195 -0.21 -2.77 2.03
N LEU A 196 1.09 -3.09 1.91
CA LEU A 196 1.97 -2.50 0.90
C LEU A 196 1.48 -2.81 -0.52
N ALA A 197 1.04 -4.04 -0.78
CA ALA A 197 0.48 -4.41 -2.08
C ALA A 197 -0.80 -3.61 -2.39
N PHE A 198 -1.70 -3.49 -1.41
CA PHE A 198 -2.92 -2.68 -1.54
C PHE A 198 -2.59 -1.24 -1.87
N ILE A 199 -1.72 -0.60 -1.09
CA ILE A 199 -1.38 0.80 -1.24
C ILE A 199 -0.66 1.05 -2.57
N ALA A 200 0.28 0.19 -2.97
CA ALA A 200 0.93 0.30 -4.28
C ALA A 200 -0.09 0.22 -5.43
N LEU A 201 -0.99 -0.78 -5.39
CA LEU A 201 -2.03 -0.93 -6.40
C LEU A 201 -2.99 0.27 -6.42
N PHE A 202 -3.46 0.69 -5.25
CA PHE A 202 -4.39 1.78 -5.10
C PHE A 202 -3.77 3.10 -5.59
N SER A 203 -2.61 3.47 -5.07
CA SER A 203 -1.88 4.70 -5.41
C SER A 203 -1.47 4.77 -6.88
N ILE A 204 -1.13 3.65 -7.53
CA ILE A 204 -0.84 3.65 -8.98
C ILE A 204 -2.13 3.70 -9.79
N SER A 205 -3.18 2.99 -9.38
CA SER A 205 -4.43 2.91 -10.14
C SER A 205 -5.18 4.23 -10.20
N THR A 206 -5.22 4.98 -9.10
CA THR A 206 -6.00 6.22 -8.97
C THR A 206 -5.58 7.30 -9.98
N PRO A 207 -4.31 7.72 -10.07
CA PRO A 207 -3.89 8.74 -11.03
C PRO A 207 -4.01 8.26 -12.48
N ILE A 208 -3.79 6.97 -12.75
CA ILE A 208 -3.99 6.42 -14.11
C ILE A 208 -5.47 6.47 -14.50
N LEU A 209 -6.36 6.04 -13.61
CA LEU A 209 -7.80 6.07 -13.84
C LEU A 209 -8.31 7.50 -14.01
N LEU A 210 -7.82 8.43 -13.20
CA LEU A 210 -8.12 9.85 -13.30
C LEU A 210 -7.63 10.42 -14.64
N ARG A 211 -6.37 10.19 -15.00
CA ARG A 211 -5.79 10.58 -16.29
C ARG A 211 -6.65 10.08 -17.45
N ASP A 212 -6.96 8.79 -17.48
CA ASP A 212 -7.70 8.20 -18.59
C ASP A 212 -9.13 8.76 -18.66
N THR A 213 -9.75 9.04 -17.50
CA THR A 213 -11.06 9.72 -17.41
C THR A 213 -10.99 11.14 -17.98
N LEU A 214 -9.97 11.93 -17.63
CA LEU A 214 -9.79 13.29 -18.16
C LEU A 214 -9.54 13.29 -19.67
N ILE A 215 -8.71 12.37 -20.17
CA ILE A 215 -8.46 12.23 -21.62
C ILE A 215 -9.75 11.90 -22.38
N LEU A 216 -10.57 10.99 -21.84
CA LEU A 216 -11.86 10.66 -22.44
C LEU A 216 -12.81 11.86 -22.45
N LEU A 217 -12.84 12.65 -21.37
CA LEU A 217 -13.62 13.89 -21.31
C LEU A 217 -13.16 14.93 -22.33
N ILE A 218 -11.84 15.19 -22.44
CA ILE A 218 -11.29 16.12 -23.44
C ILE A 218 -11.69 15.66 -24.85
N ARG A 219 -11.58 14.36 -25.11
CA ARG A 219 -11.89 13.78 -26.43
C ARG A 219 -13.36 13.84 -26.80
N GLU A 220 -14.27 13.57 -25.86
CA GLU A 220 -15.72 13.69 -26.11
C GLU A 220 -16.07 15.11 -26.57
N ASN A 221 -15.37 16.11 -26.05
CA ASN A 221 -15.60 17.53 -26.34
C ASN A 221 -14.83 18.07 -27.55
N SER A 222 -13.75 17.43 -27.99
CA SER A 222 -12.96 17.89 -29.14
C SER A 222 -13.47 17.40 -30.50
N THR A 223 -14.60 16.68 -30.54
CA THR A 223 -15.17 16.21 -31.81
C THR A 223 -15.80 17.38 -32.61
N PRO A 224 -15.62 17.44 -33.94
CA PRO A 224 -16.07 18.57 -34.77
C PRO A 224 -17.58 18.83 -34.73
N VAL A 225 -18.39 17.83 -34.38
CA VAL A 225 -19.84 17.98 -34.16
C VAL A 225 -20.14 18.75 -32.87
N ALA A 226 -19.33 18.60 -31.83
CA ALA A 226 -19.48 19.33 -30.57
C ALA A 226 -19.13 20.82 -30.71
N ALA A 227 -18.24 21.18 -31.65
CA ALA A 227 -17.93 22.57 -31.97
C ALA A 227 -19.15 23.32 -32.57
N ILE A 228 -20.00 22.62 -33.32
CA ILE A 228 -21.22 23.18 -33.94
C ILE A 228 -22.36 23.35 -32.91
N VAL A 229 -22.45 22.46 -31.91
CA VAL A 229 -23.44 22.52 -30.80
C VAL A 229 -22.85 23.25 -29.56
N GLY A 230 -21.86 24.12 -29.78
CA GLY A 230 -20.81 24.52 -28.83
C GLY A 230 -21.24 25.07 -27.46
N ARG A 231 -22.47 25.57 -27.28
CA ARG A 231 -22.93 26.05 -25.95
C ARG A 231 -23.43 24.93 -25.03
N ILE A 232 -24.21 23.97 -25.54
CA ILE A 232 -24.82 22.92 -24.69
C ILE A 232 -23.77 21.85 -24.33
N SER A 233 -22.87 21.52 -25.26
CA SER A 233 -21.80 20.55 -25.02
C SER A 233 -20.78 21.05 -23.98
N CYS A 234 -20.46 22.35 -24.00
CA CYS A 234 -19.52 22.96 -23.06
C CYS A 234 -20.02 22.87 -21.61
N THR A 235 -21.30 23.17 -21.35
CA THR A 235 -21.89 23.05 -20.00
C THR A 235 -21.81 21.61 -19.47
N ARG A 236 -21.99 20.61 -20.33
CA ARG A 236 -21.89 19.20 -19.95
C ARG A 236 -20.47 18.79 -19.60
N ALA A 237 -19.49 19.20 -20.39
CA ALA A 237 -18.07 18.95 -20.15
C ALA A 237 -17.63 19.47 -18.79
N ILE A 238 -17.96 20.75 -18.52
CA ILE A 238 -17.64 21.43 -17.26
C ILE A 238 -18.33 20.72 -16.09
N SER A 239 -19.60 20.33 -16.26
CA SER A 239 -20.33 19.57 -15.23
C SER A 239 -19.66 18.23 -14.91
N GLN A 240 -19.27 17.46 -15.92
CA GLN A 240 -18.57 16.19 -15.71
C GLN A 240 -17.18 16.37 -15.09
N TYR A 241 -16.44 17.40 -15.50
CA TYR A 241 -15.15 17.74 -14.89
C TYR A 241 -15.30 18.12 -13.42
N ARG A 242 -16.30 18.95 -13.06
CA ARG A 242 -16.64 19.26 -11.67
C ARG A 242 -17.01 18.01 -10.88
N GLN A 243 -17.72 17.05 -11.47
CA GLN A 243 -17.99 15.76 -10.83
C GLN A 243 -16.69 14.99 -10.54
N VAL A 244 -15.74 14.95 -11.47
CA VAL A 244 -14.42 14.33 -11.23
C VAL A 244 -13.68 15.04 -10.09
N GLN A 245 -13.72 16.38 -10.04
CA GLN A 245 -13.11 17.15 -8.95
C GLN A 245 -13.75 16.85 -7.59
N ILE A 246 -15.08 16.81 -7.51
CA ILE A 246 -15.81 16.46 -6.27
C ILE A 246 -15.44 15.05 -5.81
N VAL A 247 -15.37 14.09 -6.74
CA VAL A 247 -14.94 12.73 -6.43
C VAL A 247 -13.51 12.70 -5.91
N MET A 248 -12.58 13.44 -6.53
CA MET A 248 -11.20 13.53 -6.06
C MET A 248 -11.10 14.17 -4.67
N LEU A 249 -11.88 15.22 -4.40
CA LEU A 249 -11.95 15.86 -3.09
C LEU A 249 -12.43 14.87 -2.01
N SER A 250 -13.42 14.03 -2.32
CA SER A 250 -13.90 12.98 -1.38
C SER A 250 -12.85 11.91 -1.07
N MET A 251 -11.85 11.73 -1.94
CA MET A 251 -10.77 10.77 -1.76
C MET A 251 -9.51 11.39 -1.14
N GLU A 252 -9.46 12.73 -1.05
CA GLU A 252 -8.24 13.49 -0.74
C GLU A 252 -7.67 13.12 0.63
N GLU A 253 -8.51 13.03 1.66
CA GLU A 253 -8.06 12.79 3.04
C GLU A 253 -7.26 11.48 3.13
N PHE A 254 -7.82 10.37 2.64
CA PHE A 254 -7.13 9.08 2.66
C PHE A 254 -5.92 9.04 1.73
N LEU A 255 -6.02 9.63 0.53
CA LEU A 255 -4.93 9.65 -0.45
C LEU A 255 -3.74 10.48 0.05
N GLY A 256 -4.00 11.68 0.57
CA GLY A 256 -3.00 12.57 1.13
C GLY A 256 -2.33 11.94 2.35
N TYR A 257 -3.13 11.39 3.27
CA TYR A 257 -2.64 10.67 4.44
C TYR A 257 -1.75 9.49 4.03
N SER A 258 -2.23 8.63 3.13
CA SER A 258 -1.46 7.47 2.65
C SER A 258 -0.20 7.90 1.91
N CYS A 259 -0.28 8.94 1.07
CA CYS A 259 0.85 9.47 0.32
C CYS A 259 1.96 9.95 1.27
N PHE A 260 1.61 10.74 2.29
CA PHE A 260 2.55 11.23 3.29
C PHE A 260 3.33 10.08 3.95
N PHE A 261 2.61 9.10 4.50
CA PHE A 261 3.23 7.98 5.20
C PHE A 261 4.03 7.06 4.28
N VAL A 262 3.54 6.80 3.07
CA VAL A 262 4.24 5.96 2.08
C VAL A 262 5.50 6.63 1.56
N GLN A 263 5.47 7.94 1.30
CA GLN A 263 6.65 8.68 0.85
C GLN A 263 7.70 8.75 1.95
N ALA A 264 7.30 9.01 3.19
CA ALA A 264 8.20 8.97 4.35
C ALA A 264 8.85 7.58 4.49
N LEU A 265 8.05 6.52 4.41
CA LEU A 265 8.55 5.14 4.46
C LEU A 265 9.48 4.83 3.28
N ALA A 266 9.13 5.22 2.06
CA ALA A 266 9.94 4.99 0.88
C ALA A 266 11.30 5.68 0.97
N LEU A 267 11.33 6.92 1.46
CA LEU A 267 12.57 7.68 1.65
C LEU A 267 13.47 7.00 2.70
N LEU A 268 12.91 6.72 3.89
CA LEU A 268 13.64 6.07 4.98
C LEU A 268 14.14 4.69 4.55
N ASN A 269 13.26 3.84 4.05
CA ASN A 269 13.60 2.47 3.66
C ASN A 269 14.53 2.43 2.44
N SER A 270 14.50 3.40 1.52
CA SER A 270 15.48 3.45 0.43
C SER A 270 16.91 3.62 0.97
N ILE A 271 17.11 4.52 1.93
CA ILE A 271 18.41 4.69 2.60
C ILE A 271 18.77 3.40 3.35
N LEU A 272 17.81 2.86 4.12
CA LEU A 272 18.07 1.71 4.98
C LEU A 272 18.39 0.44 4.18
N TYR A 273 17.63 0.15 3.13
CA TYR A 273 17.82 -1.03 2.28
C TYR A 273 19.12 -0.95 1.48
N ASN A 274 19.49 0.22 0.96
CA ASN A 274 20.77 0.40 0.28
C ASN A 274 21.95 0.20 1.24
N PHE A 275 21.87 0.76 2.45
CA PHE A 275 22.89 0.56 3.47
C PHE A 275 23.04 -0.93 3.83
N VAL A 276 21.93 -1.63 4.07
CA VAL A 276 21.95 -3.06 4.39
C VAL A 276 22.56 -3.87 3.25
N SER A 277 22.18 -3.55 2.02
CA SER A 277 22.70 -4.21 0.83
C SER A 277 24.21 -4.05 0.69
N LEU A 278 24.76 -2.87 1.02
CA LEU A 278 26.20 -2.60 0.92
C LEU A 278 27.00 -3.18 2.09
N LYS A 279 26.48 -3.11 3.32
CA LYS A 279 27.24 -3.47 4.53
C LYS A 279 27.07 -4.89 5.01
N PHE A 280 25.93 -5.53 4.78
CA PHE A 280 25.62 -6.84 5.38
C PHE A 280 25.61 -7.99 4.36
N TYR A 281 26.15 -7.80 3.16
CA TYR A 281 26.20 -8.85 2.12
C TYR A 281 26.97 -10.11 2.57
N ALA A 282 27.98 -9.95 3.42
CA ALA A 282 28.77 -11.06 3.96
C ALA A 282 28.22 -11.63 5.28
N THR A 283 27.28 -10.93 5.92
CA THR A 283 26.76 -11.31 7.24
C THR A 283 25.41 -12.01 7.16
N LEU A 284 24.54 -11.58 6.25
CA LEU A 284 23.19 -12.14 6.09
C LEU A 284 23.20 -13.29 5.08
N PRO A 285 22.37 -14.33 5.28
CA PRO A 285 22.20 -15.37 4.27
C PRO A 285 21.69 -14.77 2.96
N ILE A 286 22.17 -15.30 1.84
CA ILE A 286 21.88 -14.73 0.51
C ILE A 286 20.38 -14.62 0.20
N TRP A 287 19.57 -15.57 0.67
CA TRP A 287 18.13 -15.59 0.47
C TRP A 287 17.39 -14.47 1.22
N PHE A 288 17.88 -14.10 2.41
CA PHE A 288 17.33 -12.98 3.19
C PHE A 288 17.88 -11.64 2.68
N TYR A 289 19.18 -11.63 2.37
CA TYR A 289 19.88 -10.49 1.80
C TYR A 289 19.22 -10.00 0.50
N ALA A 290 18.83 -10.91 -0.41
CA ALA A 290 18.26 -10.55 -1.71
C ALA A 290 16.94 -9.74 -1.63
N ILE A 291 16.24 -9.77 -0.49
CA ILE A 291 15.01 -9.01 -0.31
C ILE A 291 15.27 -7.50 -0.26
N PHE A 292 16.36 -7.06 0.38
CA PHE A 292 16.66 -5.64 0.54
C PHE A 292 16.87 -4.90 -0.79
N PRO A 293 17.76 -5.33 -1.70
CA PRO A 293 17.91 -4.68 -3.00
C PRO A 293 16.63 -4.85 -3.85
N SER A 294 15.91 -5.97 -3.72
CA SER A 294 14.63 -6.13 -4.42
C SER A 294 13.59 -5.10 -3.97
N MET A 295 13.43 -4.87 -2.66
CA MET A 295 12.51 -3.86 -2.13
C MET A 295 12.90 -2.44 -2.52
N ALA A 296 14.21 -2.15 -2.57
CA ALA A 296 14.72 -0.87 -3.09
C ALA A 296 14.33 -0.67 -4.56
N VAL A 297 14.55 -1.68 -5.43
CA VAL A 297 14.16 -1.63 -6.84
C VAL A 297 12.63 -1.50 -6.99
N MET A 298 11.85 -2.24 -6.22
CA MET A 298 10.38 -2.12 -6.23
C MET A 298 9.92 -0.71 -5.88
N THR A 299 10.55 -0.09 -4.87
CA THR A 299 10.25 1.29 -4.47
C THR A 299 10.54 2.27 -5.61
N LEU A 300 11.71 2.14 -6.26
CA LEU A 300 12.07 2.96 -7.42
C LEU A 300 11.09 2.79 -8.59
N VAL A 301 10.68 1.57 -8.89
CA VAL A 301 9.69 1.29 -9.94
C VAL A 301 8.35 1.93 -9.62
N ILE A 302 7.89 1.87 -8.36
CA ILE A 302 6.64 2.52 -7.94
C ILE A 302 6.73 4.04 -8.15
N ILE A 303 7.83 4.67 -7.71
CA ILE A 303 8.06 6.11 -7.89
C ILE A 303 8.06 6.47 -9.38
N HIS A 304 8.79 5.70 -10.19
CA HIS A 304 8.92 5.94 -11.63
C HIS A 304 7.60 5.77 -12.39
N VAL A 305 6.70 4.90 -11.92
CA VAL A 305 5.36 4.75 -12.49
C VAL A 305 4.41 5.85 -12.02
N LEU A 306 4.49 6.24 -10.75
CA LEU A 306 3.58 7.20 -10.14
C LEU A 306 3.81 8.63 -10.63
N MET A 307 5.08 9.06 -10.71
CA MET A 307 5.44 10.45 -11.05
C MET A 307 4.91 10.91 -12.42
N PRO A 308 5.10 10.17 -13.53
CA PRO A 308 4.52 10.55 -14.82
C PRO A 308 2.99 10.56 -14.79
N GLY A 309 2.37 9.65 -14.04
CA GLY A 309 0.92 9.62 -13.87
C GLY A 309 0.39 10.91 -13.27
N LEU A 310 1.03 11.41 -12.21
CA LEU A 310 0.67 12.66 -11.54
C LEU A 310 0.89 13.88 -12.43
N HIS A 311 2.01 13.96 -13.15
CA HIS A 311 2.26 15.07 -14.09
C HIS A 311 1.21 15.14 -15.20
N VAL A 312 0.86 14.01 -15.80
CA VAL A 312 -0.14 13.99 -16.89
C VAL A 312 -1.54 14.31 -16.39
N VAL A 313 -1.88 13.95 -15.14
CA VAL A 313 -3.13 14.41 -14.52
C VAL A 313 -3.16 15.94 -14.42
N LEU A 314 -2.06 16.54 -13.96
CA LEU A 314 -1.93 18.00 -13.83
C LEU A 314 -2.01 18.72 -15.19
N ASP A 315 -1.37 18.19 -16.22
CA ASP A 315 -1.39 18.81 -17.56
C ASP A 315 -2.77 18.73 -18.20
N ASN A 316 -3.48 17.60 -18.03
CA ASN A 316 -4.83 17.45 -18.57
C ASN A 316 -5.88 18.22 -17.78
N SER A 317 -5.69 18.41 -16.47
CA SER A 317 -6.60 19.25 -15.68
C SER A 317 -6.53 20.71 -16.12
N LYS A 318 -5.33 21.23 -16.43
CA LYS A 318 -5.13 22.57 -16.97
C LYS A 318 -5.77 22.79 -18.35
N LYS A 319 -5.89 21.75 -19.17
CA LYS A 319 -6.53 21.84 -20.51
C LYS A 319 -8.05 21.92 -20.45
N LEU A 320 -8.66 21.57 -19.31
CA LEU A 320 -10.11 21.58 -19.11
C LEU A 320 -10.61 22.83 -18.38
N LEU A 321 -9.68 23.64 -17.85
CA LEU A 321 -9.92 24.95 -17.26
C LEU A 321 -9.72 26.03 -18.32
#